data_AF-M0EPM2-F1
#
_entry.id   AF-M0EPM2-F1
#
_cell.length_a   1.000
_cell.length_b   1.000
_cell.length_c   1.000
_cell.angle_alpha   90.00
_cell.angle_beta   90.00
_cell.angle_gamma   90.00
#
_symmetry.space_group_name_H-M   'P 1'
#
loop_
_entity.id
_entity.type
_entity.pdbx_description
1 polymer ?
#
loop_
_entity_poly.entity_id
_entity_poly.type
_entity_poly.pdbx_seq_one_letter_code
_entity_poly.pdbx_strand_id
1 'polypeptide(L)'
;MSTRDRRVTLALKWHYLDNLDVEQIRDRFEEEGIGSYARSTIRGYLNEEPKEAVIEQIEAEHADVRLQIAEREERMYKRARESEAKATDDEPIRRTVPKTDTVPADRENPMSWPAWELVEPGDPGRPDWAEERDVVIRFDDDQRTQVRPGERYPVRAIDGSPTYTTEMVGLERDVDDLKQQAMARQEQSKHLQAKGDALGVYSEKIELEGDLEHSGGFDVSITHHRVTEEDTDVDNE
;
A
#
# COMPACT_ATOMS: atom_id res chain seq x y z
N MET A 1 -27.30 -37.71 24.36
CA MET A 1 -26.73 -38.45 23.21
C MET A 1 -26.46 -39.87 23.60
N SER A 2 -26.78 -40.85 22.74
CA SER A 2 -26.37 -42.23 22.99
C SER A 2 -24.86 -42.39 22.78
N THR A 3 -24.26 -43.43 23.36
CA THR A 3 -22.83 -43.76 23.18
C THR A 3 -22.51 -44.06 21.71
N ARG A 4 -23.47 -44.55 20.94
CA ARG A 4 -23.34 -44.73 19.48
C ARG A 4 -23.33 -43.38 18.76
N ASP A 5 -24.25 -42.47 19.10
CA ASP A 5 -24.30 -41.13 18.49
C ASP A 5 -22.99 -40.37 18.66
N ARG A 6 -22.38 -40.45 19.85
CA ARG A 6 -21.08 -39.82 20.11
C ARG A 6 -19.98 -40.36 19.20
N ARG A 7 -19.98 -41.67 18.93
CA ARG A 7 -19.00 -42.33 18.06
C ARG A 7 -19.20 -41.95 16.60
N VAL A 8 -20.46 -41.89 16.14
CA VAL A 8 -20.80 -41.42 14.79
C VAL A 8 -20.34 -39.98 14.58
N THR A 9 -20.66 -39.09 15.52
CA THR A 9 -20.22 -37.70 15.48
C THR A 9 -18.70 -37.55 15.44
N LEU A 10 -17.95 -38.33 16.24
CA LEU A 10 -16.49 -38.31 16.20
C LEU A 10 -15.94 -38.82 14.86
N ALA A 11 -16.48 -39.92 14.33
CA ALA A 11 -16.05 -40.46 13.05
C ALA A 11 -16.28 -39.46 11.90
N LEU A 12 -17.47 -38.85 11.85
CA LEU A 12 -17.79 -37.81 10.87
C LEU A 12 -16.89 -36.58 11.03
N LYS A 13 -16.65 -36.14 12.28
CA LYS A 13 -15.75 -35.03 12.56
C LYS A 13 -14.34 -35.29 12.02
N TRP A 14 -13.75 -36.42 12.35
CA TRP A 14 -12.42 -36.81 11.89
C TRP A 14 -12.35 -37.02 10.38
N HIS A 15 -13.44 -37.50 9.77
CA HIS A 15 -13.50 -37.65 8.33
C HIS A 15 -13.54 -36.29 7.61
N TYR A 16 -14.39 -35.37 8.05
CA TYR A 16 -14.62 -34.11 7.34
C TYR A 16 -13.65 -32.98 7.72
N LEU A 17 -13.19 -32.91 8.97
CA LEU A 17 -12.24 -31.88 9.41
C LEU A 17 -10.79 -32.31 9.25
N ASP A 18 -10.47 -33.53 9.68
CA ASP A 18 -9.09 -34.02 9.68
C ASP A 18 -8.74 -34.81 8.41
N ASN A 19 -9.70 -34.97 7.49
CA ASN A 19 -9.60 -35.71 6.23
C ASN A 19 -9.08 -37.15 6.40
N LEU A 20 -9.43 -37.79 7.52
CA LEU A 20 -8.99 -39.14 7.84
C LEU A 20 -9.80 -40.19 7.07
N ASP A 21 -9.11 -41.23 6.61
CA ASP A 21 -9.72 -42.39 5.98
C ASP A 21 -10.29 -43.38 7.02
N VAL A 22 -11.01 -44.40 6.53
CA VAL A 22 -11.66 -45.41 7.37
C VAL A 22 -10.67 -46.18 8.25
N GLU A 23 -9.45 -46.41 7.78
CA GLU A 23 -8.42 -47.14 8.54
C GLU A 23 -7.82 -46.25 9.63
N GLN A 24 -7.53 -45.00 9.29
CA GLN A 24 -7.00 -44.01 10.23
C GLN A 24 -8.01 -43.66 11.33
N ILE A 25 -9.29 -43.54 10.99
CA ILE A 25 -10.36 -43.32 11.98
C ILE A 25 -10.45 -44.51 12.94
N ARG A 26 -10.38 -45.75 12.41
CA ARG A 26 -10.37 -46.96 13.24
C ARG A 26 -9.18 -46.95 14.21
N ASP A 27 -7.99 -46.70 13.69
CA ASP A 27 -6.76 -46.73 14.49
C ASP A 27 -6.82 -45.65 15.58
N ARG A 28 -7.36 -44.48 15.26
CA ARG A 28 -7.59 -43.40 16.23
C ARG A 28 -8.61 -43.75 17.31
N PHE A 29 -9.67 -44.49 16.98
CA PHE A 29 -10.61 -45.02 17.99
C PHE A 29 -9.92 -45.96 18.99
N GLU A 30 -8.92 -46.73 18.55
CA GLU A 30 -8.13 -47.62 19.40
C GLU A 30 -7.10 -46.84 20.23
N GLU A 31 -6.40 -45.89 19.61
CA GLU A 31 -5.41 -45.03 20.28
C GLU A 31 -6.03 -44.17 21.39
N GLU A 32 -7.20 -43.60 21.15
CA GLU A 32 -7.91 -42.79 22.15
C GLU A 32 -8.66 -43.65 23.20
N GLY A 33 -8.58 -44.98 23.11
CA GLY A 33 -9.21 -45.90 24.06
C GLY A 33 -10.75 -45.93 24.01
N ILE A 34 -11.33 -45.47 22.91
CA ILE A 34 -12.79 -45.38 22.71
C ILE A 34 -13.38 -46.73 22.25
N GLY A 35 -12.57 -47.56 21.59
CA GLY A 35 -12.85 -48.97 21.33
C GLY A 35 -12.22 -49.50 20.05
N SER A 36 -12.13 -50.82 19.95
CA SER A 36 -11.71 -51.51 18.72
C SER A 36 -12.93 -51.85 17.86
N TYR A 37 -12.93 -51.37 16.62
CA TYR A 37 -14.06 -51.49 15.70
C TYR A 37 -13.62 -52.05 14.34
N ALA A 38 -14.52 -52.77 13.66
CA ALA A 38 -14.27 -53.20 12.30
C ALA A 38 -14.37 -52.02 11.32
N ARG A 39 -13.63 -52.08 10.20
CA ARG A 39 -13.71 -51.07 9.13
C ARG A 39 -15.13 -50.90 8.58
N SER A 40 -15.92 -51.97 8.55
CA SER A 40 -17.34 -51.94 8.17
C SER A 40 -18.20 -51.13 9.14
N THR A 41 -17.88 -51.15 10.43
CA THR A 41 -18.56 -50.34 11.44
C THR A 41 -18.25 -48.86 11.26
N ILE A 42 -16.99 -48.51 11.00
CA ILE A 42 -16.59 -47.13 10.71
C ILE A 42 -17.25 -46.62 9.42
N ARG A 43 -17.26 -47.41 8.34
CA ARG A 43 -18.04 -47.09 7.13
C ARG A 43 -19.53 -46.89 7.43
N GLY A 44 -20.08 -47.71 8.31
CA GLY A 44 -21.46 -47.54 8.77
C GLY A 44 -21.70 -46.20 9.45
N TYR A 45 -20.74 -45.70 10.23
CA TYR A 45 -20.81 -44.37 10.85
C TYR A 45 -20.67 -43.23 9.82
N LEU A 46 -19.81 -43.39 8.82
CA LEU A 46 -19.62 -42.38 7.76
C LEU A 46 -20.79 -42.33 6.76
N ASN A 47 -21.58 -43.41 6.66
CA ASN A 47 -22.79 -43.44 5.84
C ASN A 47 -24.03 -42.88 6.55
N GLU A 48 -23.96 -42.57 7.85
CA GLU A 48 -25.03 -41.84 8.53
C GLU A 48 -24.96 -40.36 8.07
N GLU A 49 -26.12 -39.74 7.79
CA GLU A 49 -26.16 -38.33 7.39
C GLU A 49 -25.37 -37.46 8.39
N PRO A 50 -24.52 -36.54 7.90
CA PRO A 50 -23.81 -35.62 8.77
C PRO A 50 -24.83 -34.85 9.58
N LYS A 51 -24.84 -35.09 10.89
CA LYS A 51 -25.74 -34.38 11.79
C LYS A 51 -25.48 -32.89 11.63
N GLU A 52 -26.54 -32.09 11.61
CA GLU A 52 -26.48 -30.63 11.47
C GLU A 52 -25.45 -29.98 12.41
N ALA A 53 -25.30 -30.53 13.63
CA ALA A 53 -24.28 -30.12 14.61
C ALA A 53 -22.81 -30.32 14.17
N VAL A 54 -22.52 -31.27 13.27
CA VAL A 54 -21.19 -31.48 12.68
C VAL A 54 -20.95 -30.46 11.56
N ILE A 55 -21.97 -30.19 10.75
CA ILE A 55 -21.92 -29.16 9.69
C ILE A 55 -21.69 -27.79 10.32
N GLU A 56 -22.45 -27.44 11.36
CA GLU A 56 -22.30 -26.17 12.09
C GLU A 56 -20.91 -26.02 12.72
N GLN A 57 -20.32 -27.11 13.26
CA GLN A 57 -18.95 -27.09 13.77
C GLN A 57 -17.90 -26.89 12.66
N ILE A 58 -18.09 -27.52 11.50
CA ILE A 58 -17.23 -27.33 10.34
C ILE A 58 -17.31 -25.87 9.86
N GLU A 59 -18.52 -25.32 9.73
CA GLU A 59 -18.72 -23.93 9.34
C GLU A 59 -18.13 -22.95 10.35
N ALA A 60 -18.28 -23.20 11.65
CA ALA A 60 -17.71 -22.37 12.71
C ALA A 60 -16.17 -22.40 12.71
N GLU A 61 -15.56 -23.58 12.53
CA GLU A 61 -14.10 -23.72 12.47
C GLU A 61 -13.53 -23.08 11.20
N HIS A 62 -14.22 -23.24 10.06
CA HIS A 62 -13.88 -22.54 8.84
C HIS A 62 -14.03 -21.01 8.99
N ALA A 63 -15.07 -20.52 9.67
CA ALA A 63 -15.26 -19.10 9.93
C ALA A 63 -14.16 -18.53 10.84
N ASP A 64 -13.74 -19.25 11.87
CA ASP A 64 -12.64 -18.83 12.75
C ASP A 64 -11.30 -18.77 12.00
N VAL A 65 -11.00 -19.80 11.19
CA VAL A 65 -9.79 -19.80 10.34
C VAL A 65 -9.80 -18.63 9.36
N ARG A 66 -10.93 -18.36 8.69
CA ARG A 66 -11.09 -17.20 7.79
C ARG A 66 -10.88 -15.87 8.52
N LEU A 67 -11.41 -15.74 9.73
CA LEU A 67 -11.24 -14.56 10.57
C LEU A 67 -9.77 -14.36 10.97
N GLN A 68 -9.09 -15.41 11.43
CA GLN A 68 -7.67 -15.36 11.79
C GLN A 68 -6.78 -14.96 10.61
N ILE A 69 -7.06 -15.48 9.41
CA ILE A 69 -6.38 -15.08 8.18
C ILE A 69 -6.62 -13.59 7.91
N ALA A 70 -7.87 -13.13 7.94
CA ALA A 70 -8.22 -11.73 7.71
C ALA A 70 -7.57 -10.76 8.72
N GLU A 71 -7.46 -11.14 9.99
CA GLU A 71 -6.78 -10.36 11.04
C GLU A 71 -5.26 -10.34 10.88
N ARG A 72 -4.66 -11.47 10.48
CA ARG A 72 -3.23 -11.55 10.17
C ARG A 72 -2.90 -10.64 9.00
N GLU A 73 -3.68 -10.72 7.95
CA GLU A 73 -3.58 -9.85 6.79
C GLU A 73 -3.68 -8.40 7.27
N GLU A 74 -4.77 -7.98 7.97
CA GLU A 74 -4.96 -6.58 8.37
C GLU A 74 -3.77 -5.98 9.14
N ARG A 75 -3.12 -6.80 9.98
CA ARG A 75 -1.88 -6.39 10.67
C ARG A 75 -0.73 -6.10 9.71
N MET A 76 -0.57 -6.88 8.66
CA MET A 76 0.43 -6.60 7.61
C MET A 76 0.10 -5.31 6.87
N TYR A 77 -1.18 -5.08 6.52
CA TYR A 77 -1.61 -3.85 5.87
C TYR A 77 -1.33 -2.60 6.71
N LYS A 78 -1.66 -2.62 8.02
CA LYS A 78 -1.36 -1.51 8.93
C LYS A 78 0.13 -1.22 8.98
N ARG A 79 0.97 -2.25 9.09
CA ARG A 79 2.43 -2.12 9.07
C ARG A 79 2.94 -1.47 7.78
N ALA A 80 2.43 -1.91 6.61
CA ALA A 80 2.82 -1.34 5.32
C ALA A 80 2.44 0.15 5.19
N ARG A 81 1.26 0.52 5.69
CA ARG A 81 0.79 1.91 5.68
C ARG A 81 1.57 2.80 6.64
N GLU A 82 1.93 2.28 7.80
CA GLU A 82 2.81 2.99 8.75
C GLU A 82 4.21 3.19 8.20
N SER A 83 4.75 2.27 7.41
CA SER A 83 6.03 2.48 6.70
C SER A 83 5.91 3.53 5.60
N GLU A 84 4.79 3.55 4.85
CA GLU A 84 4.55 4.59 3.83
C GLU A 84 4.47 5.99 4.47
N ALA A 85 3.77 6.12 5.60
CA ALA A 85 3.63 7.39 6.31
C ALA A 85 4.95 7.91 6.92
N LYS A 86 5.91 7.03 7.20
CA LYS A 86 7.23 7.40 7.75
C LYS A 86 8.26 7.75 6.68
N ALA A 87 7.97 7.49 5.40
CA ALA A 87 8.94 7.54 4.31
C ALA A 87 8.82 8.80 3.42
N THR A 88 8.14 9.86 3.87
CA THR A 88 8.00 11.08 3.08
C THR A 88 7.91 12.29 4.00
N ASP A 89 9.03 12.97 4.20
CA ASP A 89 9.06 14.36 4.65
C ASP A 89 9.43 15.24 3.44
N ASP A 90 8.62 16.27 3.17
CA ASP A 90 8.88 17.23 2.09
C ASP A 90 9.82 18.31 2.64
N GLU A 91 11.05 18.37 2.15
CA GLU A 91 12.01 19.41 2.53
C GLU A 91 11.88 20.64 1.62
N PRO A 92 11.75 21.86 2.19
CA PRO A 92 11.63 23.05 1.37
C PRO A 92 12.98 23.43 0.73
N ILE A 93 13.05 23.36 -0.59
CA ILE A 93 14.19 23.91 -1.34
C ILE A 93 14.12 25.42 -1.28
N ARG A 94 15.14 26.02 -0.68
CA ARG A 94 15.30 27.47 -0.58
C ARG A 94 16.40 27.92 -1.52
N ARG A 95 16.26 29.13 -2.04
CA ARG A 95 17.38 29.85 -2.66
C ARG A 95 17.45 31.26 -2.11
N THR A 96 18.64 31.80 -2.12
CA THR A 96 18.95 33.16 -1.75
C THR A 96 19.14 33.98 -3.02
N VAL A 97 18.32 35.04 -3.18
CA VAL A 97 18.38 35.96 -4.33
C VAL A 97 18.57 37.39 -3.84
N PRO A 98 19.20 38.26 -4.65
CA PRO A 98 19.34 39.67 -4.29
C PRO A 98 17.96 40.29 -4.15
N LYS A 99 17.73 40.97 -3.04
CA LYS A 99 16.51 41.76 -2.85
C LYS A 99 16.52 42.88 -3.88
N THR A 100 15.49 42.95 -4.71
CA THR A 100 15.34 44.02 -5.70
C THR A 100 14.24 45.00 -5.32
N ASP A 101 14.43 46.26 -5.67
CA ASP A 101 13.39 47.30 -5.66
C ASP A 101 13.15 47.80 -7.09
N THR A 102 12.07 48.55 -7.32
CA THR A 102 11.70 49.05 -8.64
C THR A 102 11.79 50.56 -8.69
N VAL A 103 12.41 51.11 -9.74
CA VAL A 103 12.42 52.56 -9.95
C VAL A 103 10.98 53.01 -10.25
N PRO A 104 10.44 54.04 -9.57
CA PRO A 104 9.09 54.55 -9.84
C PRO A 104 8.88 54.84 -11.33
N ALA A 105 7.78 54.33 -11.88
CA ALA A 105 7.51 54.39 -13.32
C ALA A 105 7.19 55.80 -13.83
N ASP A 106 6.81 56.70 -12.93
CA ASP A 106 6.50 58.12 -13.18
C ASP A 106 7.74 59.02 -13.20
N ARG A 107 8.93 58.45 -12.98
CA ARG A 107 10.19 59.21 -12.97
C ARG A 107 10.57 59.65 -14.39
N GLU A 108 10.88 60.93 -14.57
CA GLU A 108 11.25 61.47 -15.89
C GLU A 108 12.66 61.09 -16.36
N ASN A 109 13.60 60.93 -15.41
CA ASN A 109 15.01 60.66 -15.72
C ASN A 109 15.48 59.34 -15.10
N PRO A 110 16.37 58.58 -15.79
CA PRO A 110 16.97 57.37 -15.23
C PRO A 110 17.59 57.61 -13.86
N MET A 111 17.49 56.61 -12.99
CA MET A 111 18.12 56.62 -11.69
C MET A 111 19.55 56.10 -11.82
N SER A 112 20.52 56.91 -11.39
CA SER A 112 21.91 56.47 -11.37
C SER A 112 22.18 55.60 -10.14
N TRP A 113 22.57 54.36 -10.35
CA TRP A 113 22.86 53.37 -9.31
C TRP A 113 24.26 52.78 -9.49
N PRO A 114 24.95 52.29 -8.45
CA PRO A 114 26.19 51.52 -8.61
C PRO A 114 25.98 50.37 -9.59
N ALA A 115 26.98 50.08 -10.43
CA ALA A 115 26.94 48.93 -11.29
C ALA A 115 26.97 47.64 -10.45
N TRP A 116 26.42 46.55 -10.97
CA TRP A 116 26.48 45.25 -10.32
C TRP A 116 26.70 44.14 -11.34
N GLU A 117 27.33 43.07 -10.89
CA GLU A 117 27.62 41.89 -11.68
C GLU A 117 27.21 40.62 -10.92
N LEU A 118 26.88 39.57 -11.67
CA LEU A 118 26.63 38.25 -11.10
C LEU A 118 27.97 37.57 -10.80
N VAL A 119 28.08 36.96 -9.63
CA VAL A 119 29.26 36.20 -9.22
C VAL A 119 29.02 34.72 -9.56
N GLU A 120 29.79 34.19 -10.51
CA GLU A 120 29.63 32.82 -10.98
C GLU A 120 30.08 31.78 -9.93
N PRO A 121 29.52 30.55 -9.96
CA PRO A 121 30.00 29.44 -9.15
C PRO A 121 31.49 29.17 -9.42
N GLY A 122 32.32 29.31 -8.39
CA GLY A 122 33.78 29.12 -8.48
C GLY A 122 34.60 30.42 -8.54
N ASP A 123 33.97 31.59 -8.59
CA ASP A 123 34.68 32.86 -8.44
C ASP A 123 35.26 32.97 -7.01
N PRO A 124 36.55 33.34 -6.83
CA PRO A 124 37.15 33.56 -5.52
C PRO A 124 36.44 34.60 -4.63
N GLY A 125 35.67 35.51 -5.23
CA GLY A 125 34.85 36.50 -4.55
C GLY A 125 33.47 36.01 -4.12
N ARG A 126 33.14 34.73 -4.35
CA ARG A 126 31.86 34.14 -3.95
C ARG A 126 31.87 33.80 -2.45
N PRO A 127 30.86 34.23 -1.67
CA PRO A 127 30.80 33.92 -0.25
C PRO A 127 30.63 32.42 0.05
N ASP A 128 31.25 31.96 1.14
CA ASP A 128 31.24 30.54 1.56
C ASP A 128 29.85 30.01 1.93
N TRP A 129 28.91 30.89 2.27
CA TRP A 129 27.54 30.50 2.60
C TRP A 129 26.68 30.22 1.36
N ALA A 130 27.11 30.64 0.17
CA ALA A 130 26.28 30.58 -1.03
C ALA A 130 26.29 29.18 -1.65
N GLU A 131 25.12 28.57 -1.76
CA GLU A 131 24.93 27.26 -2.39
C GLU A 131 24.82 27.39 -3.91
N GLU A 132 24.96 26.30 -4.67
CA GLU A 132 24.97 26.31 -6.14
C GLU A 132 23.73 26.99 -6.78
N ARG A 133 22.59 26.95 -6.08
CA ARG A 133 21.30 27.51 -6.53
C ARG A 133 21.14 29.00 -6.20
N ASP A 134 22.02 29.57 -5.38
CA ASP A 134 21.96 30.95 -4.94
C ASP A 134 22.47 31.92 -5.99
N VAL A 135 21.76 33.05 -6.13
CA VAL A 135 22.15 34.13 -7.03
C VAL A 135 22.94 35.15 -6.24
N VAL A 136 24.25 35.18 -6.46
CA VAL A 136 25.16 36.12 -5.79
C VAL A 136 25.48 37.26 -6.74
N ILE A 137 25.42 38.50 -6.23
CA ILE A 137 25.88 39.69 -6.96
C ILE A 137 27.00 40.38 -6.22
N ARG A 138 27.77 41.19 -6.93
CA ARG A 138 28.74 42.14 -6.37
C ARG A 138 28.46 43.52 -6.95
N PHE A 139 28.53 44.56 -6.11
CA PHE A 139 28.49 45.94 -6.56
C PHE A 139 29.89 46.40 -6.97
N ASP A 140 29.97 47.11 -8.08
CA ASP A 140 31.13 47.88 -8.50
C ASP A 140 30.84 49.36 -8.20
N ASP A 141 31.55 49.91 -7.22
CA ASP A 141 31.38 51.30 -6.77
C ASP A 141 32.07 52.32 -7.68
N ASP A 142 33.02 51.89 -8.50
CA ASP A 142 33.75 52.75 -9.43
C ASP A 142 32.97 52.97 -10.73
N GLN A 143 31.95 52.13 -10.98
CA GLN A 143 31.05 52.22 -12.12
C GLN A 143 29.62 52.52 -11.72
N ARG A 144 28.94 53.34 -12.52
CA ARG A 144 27.53 53.66 -12.32
C ARG A 144 26.73 53.21 -13.54
N THR A 145 25.62 52.53 -13.28
CA THR A 145 24.62 52.19 -14.28
C THR A 145 23.43 53.15 -14.20
N GLN A 146 22.70 53.28 -15.30
CA GLN A 146 21.49 54.09 -15.40
C GLN A 146 20.29 53.15 -15.46
N VAL A 147 19.53 53.06 -14.36
CA VAL A 147 18.34 52.23 -14.24
C VAL A 147 17.13 53.05 -14.68
N ARG A 148 16.40 52.56 -15.69
CA ARG A 148 15.27 53.31 -16.25
C ARG A 148 14.04 53.25 -15.35
N PRO A 149 13.08 54.19 -15.48
CA PRO A 149 11.78 54.10 -14.81
C PRO A 149 11.12 52.74 -15.08
N GLY A 150 10.62 52.07 -14.03
CA GLY A 150 10.01 50.74 -14.11
C GLY A 150 10.99 49.56 -14.11
N GLU A 151 12.31 49.78 -14.20
CA GLU A 151 13.30 48.71 -14.09
C GLU A 151 13.60 48.36 -12.63
N ARG A 152 13.95 47.09 -12.41
CA ARG A 152 14.36 46.57 -11.09
C ARG A 152 15.85 46.75 -10.88
N TYR A 153 16.24 47.06 -9.66
CA TYR A 153 17.64 47.17 -9.25
C TYR A 153 17.86 46.48 -7.90
N PRO A 154 19.05 45.91 -7.65
CA PRO A 154 19.35 45.29 -6.37
C PRO A 154 19.51 46.33 -5.27
N VAL A 155 18.97 46.00 -4.10
CA VAL A 155 19.05 46.82 -2.89
C VAL A 155 20.42 46.63 -2.24
N ARG A 156 21.03 47.76 -1.89
CA ARG A 156 22.33 47.83 -1.23
C ARG A 156 22.14 48.14 0.25
N ALA A 157 22.84 47.42 1.12
CA ALA A 157 22.89 47.67 2.55
C ALA A 157 23.80 48.88 2.87
N ILE A 158 23.73 49.36 4.11
CA ILE A 158 24.45 50.56 4.57
C ILE A 158 25.98 50.37 4.50
N ASP A 159 26.46 49.14 4.72
CA ASP A 159 27.86 48.74 4.61
C ASP A 159 28.35 48.60 3.16
N GLY A 160 27.45 48.78 2.20
CA GLY A 160 27.74 48.68 0.79
C GLY A 160 27.55 47.28 0.19
N SER A 161 27.16 46.28 0.99
CA SER A 161 26.94 44.91 0.53
C SER A 161 25.55 44.72 -0.12
N PRO A 162 25.35 43.68 -0.95
CA PRO A 162 24.04 43.30 -1.43
C PRO A 162 23.12 42.80 -0.31
N THR A 163 21.87 43.25 -0.30
CA THR A 163 20.84 42.67 0.57
C THR A 163 20.18 41.50 -0.14
N TYR A 164 19.99 40.38 0.57
CA TYR A 164 19.36 39.19 0.03
C TYR A 164 18.01 38.89 0.65
N THR A 165 17.19 38.12 -0.06
CA THR A 165 15.97 37.49 0.45
C THR A 165 15.99 36.00 0.13
N THR A 166 15.45 35.19 1.04
CA THR A 166 15.30 33.75 0.82
C THR A 166 13.91 33.48 0.27
N GLU A 167 13.85 32.84 -0.90
CA GLU A 167 12.61 32.42 -1.53
C GLU A 167 12.50 30.89 -1.52
N MET A 168 11.27 30.39 -1.30
CA MET A 168 10.96 28.98 -1.51
C MET A 168 10.82 28.75 -3.02
N VAL A 169 11.61 27.82 -3.57
CA VAL A 169 11.68 27.56 -5.02
C VAL A 169 11.04 26.24 -5.40
N GLY A 170 10.85 25.36 -4.41
CA GLY A 170 10.22 24.07 -4.59
C GLY A 170 10.19 23.27 -3.29
N LEU A 171 9.64 22.07 -3.38
CA LEU A 171 9.71 21.04 -2.36
C LEU A 171 10.56 19.91 -2.93
N GLU A 172 11.65 19.56 -2.26
CA GLU A 172 12.36 18.31 -2.52
C GLU A 172 11.64 17.26 -1.72
N ARG A 173 11.13 16.26 -2.43
CA ARG A 173 10.53 15.11 -1.77
C ARG A 173 11.65 14.15 -1.49
N ASP A 174 11.98 13.95 -0.21
CA ASP A 174 12.92 12.91 0.17
C ASP A 174 12.19 11.58 0.01
N VAL A 175 12.20 11.05 -1.22
CA VAL A 175 11.60 9.76 -1.56
C VAL A 175 12.72 8.74 -1.47
N ASP A 176 12.83 8.09 -0.33
CA ASP A 176 13.88 7.09 -0.10
C ASP A 176 13.85 5.96 -1.15
N ASP A 177 12.70 5.64 -1.75
CA ASP A 177 12.66 4.72 -2.90
C ASP A 177 11.27 4.71 -3.60
N LEU A 178 11.16 5.30 -4.80
CA LEU A 178 9.95 5.21 -5.64
C LEU A 178 9.56 3.75 -5.90
N LYS A 179 10.55 2.85 -5.95
CA LYS A 179 10.34 1.41 -6.15
C LYS A 179 9.73 0.76 -4.91
N GLN A 180 10.11 1.17 -3.71
CA GLN A 180 9.48 0.66 -2.49
C GLN A 180 8.05 1.16 -2.34
N GLN A 181 7.74 2.40 -2.74
CA GLN A 181 6.33 2.84 -2.77
C GLN A 181 5.49 2.02 -3.76
N ALA A 182 6.01 1.74 -4.95
CA ALA A 182 5.32 0.88 -5.92
C ALA A 182 5.14 -0.55 -5.39
N MET A 183 6.17 -1.11 -4.76
CA MET A 183 6.14 -2.45 -4.16
C MET A 183 5.16 -2.52 -2.99
N ALA A 184 5.13 -1.50 -2.11
CA ALA A 184 4.20 -1.39 -1.01
C ALA A 184 2.74 -1.28 -1.50
N ARG A 185 2.48 -0.50 -2.57
CA ARG A 185 1.13 -0.45 -3.20
C ARG A 185 0.71 -1.78 -3.79
N GLN A 186 1.65 -2.50 -4.41
CA GLN A 186 1.39 -3.85 -4.93
C GLN A 186 1.14 -4.87 -3.82
N GLU A 187 1.82 -4.74 -2.68
CA GLU A 187 1.55 -5.56 -1.49
C GLU A 187 0.19 -5.23 -0.87
N GLN A 188 -0.18 -3.95 -0.80
CA GLN A 188 -1.49 -3.51 -0.31
C GLN A 188 -2.64 -4.06 -1.17
N SER A 189 -2.51 -4.06 -2.50
CA SER A 189 -3.54 -4.61 -3.39
C SER A 189 -3.66 -6.12 -3.27
N LYS A 190 -2.54 -6.85 -3.25
CA LYS A 190 -2.51 -8.30 -3.01
C LYS A 190 -3.12 -8.69 -1.67
N HIS A 191 -2.85 -7.90 -0.64
CA HIS A 191 -3.42 -8.09 0.68
C HIS A 191 -4.94 -7.90 0.69
N LEU A 192 -5.47 -6.84 0.06
CA LEU A 192 -6.92 -6.61 -0.02
C LEU A 192 -7.63 -7.74 -0.75
N GLN A 193 -7.00 -8.26 -1.81
CA GLN A 193 -7.47 -9.44 -2.53
C GLN A 193 -7.46 -10.68 -1.63
N ALA A 194 -6.33 -11.00 -0.98
CA ALA A 194 -6.21 -12.15 -0.09
C ALA A 194 -7.18 -12.08 1.12
N LYS A 195 -7.40 -10.90 1.69
CA LYS A 195 -8.39 -10.69 2.76
C LYS A 195 -9.81 -10.92 2.24
N GLY A 196 -10.14 -10.46 1.03
CA GLY A 196 -11.43 -10.72 0.41
C GLY A 196 -11.64 -12.19 0.04
N ASP A 197 -10.60 -12.89 -0.43
CA ASP A 197 -10.63 -14.33 -0.69
C ASP A 197 -10.84 -15.12 0.59
N ALA A 198 -10.13 -14.77 1.67
CA ALA A 198 -10.28 -15.39 2.97
C ALA A 198 -11.68 -15.17 3.57
N LEU A 199 -12.24 -13.97 3.43
CA LEU A 199 -13.59 -13.66 3.91
C LEU A 199 -14.69 -14.17 2.97
N GLY A 200 -14.35 -14.74 1.82
CA GLY A 200 -15.30 -15.21 0.82
C GLY A 200 -16.08 -14.09 0.12
N VAL A 201 -15.54 -12.87 0.11
CA VAL A 201 -16.16 -11.69 -0.52
C VAL A 201 -15.99 -11.73 -2.05
N TYR A 202 -14.89 -12.33 -2.54
CA TYR A 202 -14.58 -12.48 -3.96
C TYR A 202 -14.74 -13.91 -4.49
N SER A 203 -15.08 -14.88 -3.63
CA SER A 203 -15.50 -16.20 -4.11
C SER A 203 -16.86 -16.03 -4.79
N GLU A 204 -16.85 -16.06 -6.13
CA GLU A 204 -18.04 -16.31 -6.93
C GLU A 204 -18.83 -17.47 -6.30
N LYS A 205 -20.12 -17.22 -6.08
CA LYS A 205 -21.16 -18.16 -5.65
C LYS A 205 -20.68 -19.60 -5.53
N ILE A 206 -20.69 -20.12 -4.31
CA ILE A 206 -20.93 -21.54 -4.10
C ILE A 206 -22.35 -21.79 -4.59
N GLU A 207 -22.53 -22.06 -5.89
CA GLU A 207 -23.77 -22.66 -6.38
C GLU A 207 -23.77 -24.11 -5.92
N LEU A 208 -24.34 -24.29 -4.73
CA LEU A 208 -24.72 -25.59 -4.19
C LEU A 208 -25.99 -26.04 -4.91
N GLU A 209 -25.90 -26.35 -6.21
CA GLU A 209 -26.99 -27.01 -6.92
C GLU A 209 -26.90 -28.51 -6.62
N GLY A 210 -27.54 -28.88 -5.51
CA GLY A 210 -27.80 -30.27 -5.20
C GLY A 210 -28.91 -30.77 -6.12
N ASP A 211 -28.54 -31.53 -7.14
CA ASP A 211 -29.49 -32.44 -7.77
C ASP A 211 -29.20 -33.87 -7.26
N LEU A 212 -30.22 -34.38 -6.59
CA LEU A 212 -30.14 -35.53 -5.70
C LEU A 212 -30.52 -36.76 -6.51
N GLU A 213 -29.72 -37.17 -7.50
CA GLU A 213 -30.03 -38.39 -8.25
C GLU A 213 -28.79 -39.17 -8.73
N HIS A 214 -28.61 -40.30 -8.04
CA HIS A 214 -27.86 -41.51 -8.37
C HIS A 214 -26.69 -41.51 -9.38
N SER A 215 -25.54 -41.90 -8.81
CA SER A 215 -24.52 -42.81 -9.34
C SER A 215 -23.49 -42.27 -10.35
N GLY A 216 -22.23 -42.33 -9.92
CA GLY A 216 -21.12 -42.78 -10.75
C GLY A 216 -20.25 -41.69 -11.40
N GLY A 217 -19.10 -41.43 -10.78
CA GLY A 217 -17.92 -40.85 -11.43
C GLY A 217 -17.85 -39.32 -11.39
N PHE A 218 -16.95 -38.79 -10.57
CA PHE A 218 -16.60 -37.38 -10.58
C PHE A 218 -15.42 -37.18 -11.55
N ASP A 219 -15.63 -36.43 -12.63
CA ASP A 219 -14.56 -35.95 -13.51
C ASP A 219 -14.53 -34.42 -13.42
N VAL A 220 -13.36 -33.87 -13.10
CA VAL A 220 -13.16 -32.43 -12.86
C VAL A 220 -12.51 -31.84 -14.10
N SER A 221 -13.27 -31.06 -14.87
CA SER A 221 -12.71 -30.23 -15.94
C SER A 221 -12.77 -28.75 -15.52
N ILE A 222 -11.59 -28.18 -15.23
CA ILE A 222 -11.43 -26.77 -14.88
C ILE A 222 -11.25 -25.98 -16.18
N THR A 223 -12.26 -25.21 -16.58
CA THR A 223 -12.12 -24.28 -17.70
C THR A 223 -11.91 -22.88 -17.15
N HIS A 224 -10.69 -22.36 -17.28
CA HIS A 224 -10.35 -21.00 -16.86
C HIS A 224 -10.76 -20.01 -17.96
N HIS A 225 -11.75 -19.16 -17.71
CA HIS A 225 -11.98 -17.99 -18.55
C HIS A 225 -11.28 -16.78 -17.91
N ARG A 226 -10.30 -16.21 -18.63
CA ARG A 226 -9.60 -14.99 -18.22
C ARG A 226 -10.43 -13.80 -18.70
N VAL A 227 -10.99 -13.02 -17.78
CA VAL A 227 -11.57 -11.71 -18.13
C VAL A 227 -10.41 -10.78 -18.50
N THR A 228 -10.44 -10.23 -19.71
CA THR A 228 -9.51 -9.18 -20.18
C THR A 228 -10.19 -7.81 -20.12
N GLU A 229 -9.39 -6.74 -20.12
CA GLU A 229 -9.71 -5.33 -19.84
C GLU A 229 -10.80 -4.66 -20.72
N GLU A 230 -11.62 -5.40 -21.47
CA GLU A 230 -12.66 -4.86 -22.35
C GLU A 230 -14.02 -4.61 -21.66
N ASP A 231 -14.21 -5.04 -20.41
CA ASP A 231 -15.50 -4.97 -19.70
C ASP A 231 -15.73 -3.68 -18.88
N THR A 232 -14.86 -2.66 -18.96
CA THR A 232 -14.98 -1.44 -18.12
C THR A 232 -15.72 -0.26 -18.72
N ASP A 233 -16.24 -0.32 -19.95
CA ASP A 233 -17.05 0.77 -20.51
C ASP A 233 -18.55 0.46 -20.36
N VAL A 234 -19.11 0.83 -19.21
CA VAL A 234 -20.56 0.94 -19.01
C VAL A 234 -20.94 2.41 -18.82
N ASP A 235 -21.45 2.97 -19.92
CA ASP A 235 -22.50 3.98 -20.06
C ASP A 235 -22.53 5.19 -19.10
N ASN A 236 -22.10 6.34 -19.62
CA ASN A 236 -22.61 7.66 -19.22
C ASN A 236 -23.29 8.30 -20.45
N GLU A 237 -24.60 8.09 -20.58
CA GLU A 237 -25.54 9.02 -21.25
C GLU A 237 -26.66 9.41 -20.31
#